data_AF-A0A1F4HAE1-F1
#
_entry.id   AF-A0A1F4HAE1-F1
#
_cell.length_a   1.000
_cell.length_b   1.000
_cell.length_c   1.000
_cell.angle_alpha   90.00
_cell.angle_beta   90.00
_cell.angle_gamma   90.00
#
_symmetry.space_group_name_H-M   'P 1'
#
loop_
_entity.id
_entity.type
_entity.pdbx_description
1 polymer ?
#
loop_
_entity_poly.entity_id
_entity_poly.type
_entity_poly.pdbx_seq_one_letter_code
_entity_poly.pdbx_strand_id
1 'polypeptide(L)'
;MDTFSLEFIGWFYTLVCAVAIAAGAAIMLFLHSTGRLQTRYKQYSIWNDIMLMVIWMIGLAGGVGVLDLSQWGQFLLQLFCWMLIALVTTSAASRLYAAHRLSKKITISPREWRGTIIGLTLMVVPIVLFCLATIASLRTEEARRAFGIH
;
A
#
# COMPACT_ATOMS: atom_id res chain seq x y z
N MET A 1 -20.02 5.87 -16.14
CA MET A 1 -18.71 5.26 -15.82
C MET A 1 -18.99 4.27 -14.72
N ASP A 2 -18.81 2.98 -14.97
CA ASP A 2 -19.13 1.94 -14.00
C ASP A 2 -18.20 2.06 -12.79
N THR A 3 -18.72 2.58 -11.69
CA THR A 3 -17.99 2.72 -10.43
C THR A 3 -18.07 1.42 -9.65
N PHE A 4 -16.98 1.02 -8.99
CA PHE A 4 -16.99 -0.18 -8.14
C PHE A 4 -18.02 -0.03 -7.02
N SER A 5 -18.72 -1.12 -6.69
CA SER A 5 -19.65 -1.11 -5.56
C SER A 5 -18.90 -0.83 -4.26
N LEU A 6 -19.51 -0.05 -3.36
CA LEU A 6 -18.91 0.27 -2.06
C LEU A 6 -18.61 -0.99 -1.25
N GLU A 7 -19.47 -2.00 -1.36
CA GLU A 7 -19.29 -3.29 -0.71
C GLU A 7 -18.03 -4.02 -1.22
N PHE A 8 -17.79 -4.02 -2.54
CA PHE A 8 -16.58 -4.60 -3.12
C PHE A 8 -15.33 -3.88 -2.62
N ILE A 9 -15.34 -2.54 -2.61
CA ILE A 9 -14.24 -1.72 -2.09
C ILE A 9 -13.98 -2.07 -0.62
N GLY A 10 -15.01 -2.06 0.22
CA GLY A 10 -14.90 -2.36 1.66
C GLY A 10 -14.29 -3.73 1.93
N TRP A 11 -14.80 -4.77 1.27
CA TRP A 11 -14.26 -6.13 1.40
C TRP A 11 -12.83 -6.26 0.87
N PHE A 12 -12.53 -5.68 -0.29
CA PHE A 12 -11.20 -5.74 -0.88
C PHE A 12 -10.16 -5.16 0.06
N TYR A 13 -10.38 -3.93 0.55
CA TYR A 13 -9.42 -3.28 1.44
C TYR A 13 -9.32 -3.98 2.80
N THR A 14 -10.43 -4.48 3.33
CA THR A 14 -10.43 -5.24 4.59
C THR A 14 -9.57 -6.50 4.48
N LEU A 15 -9.79 -7.31 3.44
CA LEU A 15 -9.03 -8.55 3.23
C LEU A 15 -7.55 -8.28 2.93
N VAL A 16 -7.26 -7.35 2.03
CA VAL A 16 -5.88 -7.02 1.66
C VAL A 16 -5.10 -6.48 2.86
N CYS A 17 -5.70 -5.59 3.65
CA CYS A 17 -5.05 -5.05 4.85
C CYS A 17 -4.89 -6.13 5.94
N ALA A 18 -5.89 -6.97 6.16
CA ALA A 18 -5.79 -8.07 7.12
C ALA A 18 -4.65 -9.04 6.77
N VAL A 19 -4.53 -9.42 5.49
CA VAL A 19 -3.43 -10.25 5.01
C VAL A 19 -2.08 -9.55 5.18
N ALA A 20 -1.98 -8.27 4.85
CA ALA A 20 -0.75 -7.51 5.01
C ALA A 20 -0.29 -7.43 6.48
N ILE A 21 -1.22 -7.20 7.41
CA ILE A 21 -0.95 -7.18 8.86
C ILE A 21 -0.51 -8.56 9.33
N ALA A 22 -1.23 -9.62 8.95
CA ALA A 22 -0.89 -10.99 9.31
C ALA A 22 0.50 -11.39 8.78
N ALA A 23 0.82 -11.04 7.53
CA ALA A 23 2.12 -11.28 6.93
C ALA A 23 3.23 -10.49 7.66
N GLY A 24 2.99 -9.22 7.98
CA GLY A 24 3.92 -8.39 8.74
C GLY A 24 4.22 -8.98 10.13
N ALA A 25 3.18 -9.38 10.86
CA ALA A 25 3.31 -10.03 12.16
C ALA A 25 4.04 -11.37 12.07
N ALA A 26 3.71 -12.21 11.08
CA ALA A 26 4.37 -13.49 10.86
C ALA A 26 5.87 -13.33 10.58
N ILE A 27 6.27 -12.34 9.76
CA ILE A 27 7.68 -12.04 9.49
C ILE A 27 8.40 -11.60 10.77
N MET A 28 7.77 -10.76 11.60
CA MET A 28 8.36 -10.35 12.88
C MET A 28 8.55 -11.52 13.84
N LEU A 29 7.55 -12.40 13.96
CA LEU A 29 7.63 -13.61 14.79
C LEU A 29 8.72 -14.57 14.29
N PHE A 30 8.84 -14.76 12.97
CA PHE A 30 9.88 -15.59 12.37
C PHE A 30 11.29 -15.02 12.58
N LEU A 31 11.44 -13.70 12.49
CA LEU A 31 12.72 -13.04 12.78
C LEU A 31 13.07 -13.13 14.27
N HIS A 32 12.06 -13.10 15.15
CA HIS A 32 12.23 -13.29 16.58
C HIS A 32 12.70 -14.70 16.92
N SER A 33 12.06 -15.72 16.36
CA SER A 33 12.41 -17.12 16.61
C SER A 33 13.79 -17.51 16.09
N THR A 34 14.31 -16.80 15.08
CA THR A 34 15.63 -17.08 14.49
C THR A 34 16.77 -16.27 15.11
N GLY A 35 16.51 -15.43 16.13
CA GLY A 35 17.52 -14.58 16.79
C GLY A 35 18.13 -13.51 15.87
N ARG A 36 17.58 -13.32 14.67
CA ARG A 36 18.10 -12.40 13.63
C ARG A 36 17.54 -10.99 13.71
N LEU A 37 16.71 -10.69 14.71
CA LEU A 37 16.17 -9.34 14.94
C LEU A 37 17.30 -8.30 15.13
N GLN A 38 18.32 -8.60 15.94
CA GLN A 38 19.34 -7.61 16.29
C GLN A 38 20.21 -7.17 15.10
N THR A 39 20.50 -8.06 14.15
CA THR A 39 21.30 -7.73 12.95
C THR A 39 20.50 -6.92 11.93
N ARG A 40 19.20 -7.20 11.77
CA ARG A 40 18.29 -6.42 10.91
C ARG A 40 17.98 -5.03 11.48
N TYR A 41 17.75 -4.92 12.80
CA TYR A 41 17.45 -3.64 13.47
C TYR A 41 18.66 -2.71 13.60
N LYS A 42 19.89 -3.24 13.56
CA LYS A 42 21.10 -2.41 13.51
C LYS A 42 21.25 -1.65 12.17
N GLN A 43 20.59 -2.12 11.12
CA GLN A 43 20.79 -1.64 9.75
C GLN A 43 19.51 -1.00 9.15
N TYR A 44 18.34 -1.24 9.76
CA TYR A 44 17.05 -0.70 9.35
C TYR A 44 16.26 -0.17 10.58
N SER A 45 15.64 1.01 10.45
CA SER A 45 14.94 1.66 11.56
C SER A 45 13.62 0.96 11.88
N ILE A 46 13.47 0.47 13.12
CA ILE A 46 12.23 -0.14 13.66
C ILE A 46 10.99 0.76 13.47
N TRP A 47 11.21 2.07 13.43
CA TRP A 47 10.17 3.05 13.18
C TRP A 47 9.49 2.87 11.83
N ASN A 48 10.23 2.48 10.80
CA ASN A 48 9.65 2.30 9.48
C ASN A 48 8.67 1.12 9.44
N ASP A 49 9.00 0.02 10.12
CA ASP A 49 8.14 -1.18 10.16
C ASP A 49 6.88 -0.93 11.01
N ILE A 50 7.02 -0.20 12.13
CA ILE A 50 5.88 0.22 12.96
C ILE A 50 4.96 1.17 12.18
N MET A 51 5.52 2.18 11.50
CA MET A 51 4.73 3.11 10.68
C MET A 51 3.99 2.36 9.56
N LEU A 52 4.63 1.38 8.93
CA LEU A 52 3.98 0.55 7.91
C LEU A 52 2.79 -0.20 8.50
N MET A 53 2.95 -0.84 9.67
CA MET A 53 1.86 -1.52 10.37
C MET A 53 0.70 -0.57 10.68
N VAL A 54 0.98 0.64 11.19
CA VAL A 54 -0.06 1.64 11.47
C VAL A 54 -0.81 2.04 10.19
N ILE A 55 -0.11 2.22 9.08
CA ILE A 55 -0.73 2.54 7.79
C ILE A 55 -1.67 1.42 7.34
N TRP A 56 -1.26 0.16 7.46
CA TRP A 56 -2.13 -0.99 7.15
C TRP A 56 -3.34 -1.09 8.09
N MET A 57 -3.19 -0.75 9.37
CA MET A 57 -4.30 -0.67 10.32
C MET A 57 -5.31 0.42 9.94
N ILE A 58 -4.84 1.58 9.46
CA ILE A 58 -5.71 2.64 8.94
C ILE A 58 -6.49 2.14 7.71
N GLY A 59 -5.84 1.40 6.81
CA GLY A 59 -6.50 0.77 5.67
C GLY A 59 -7.57 -0.24 6.07
N LEU A 60 -7.29 -1.07 7.09
CA LEU A 60 -8.24 -2.02 7.64
C LEU A 60 -9.45 -1.30 8.27
N ALA A 61 -9.20 -0.29 9.09
CA ALA A 61 -10.26 0.52 9.71
C ALA A 61 -11.10 1.27 8.65
N GLY A 62 -10.47 1.77 7.59
CA GLY A 62 -11.16 2.37 6.45
C GLY A 62 -12.05 1.37 5.70
N GLY A 63 -11.54 0.16 5.43
CA GLY A 63 -12.31 -0.90 4.79
C GLY A 63 -13.54 -1.32 5.59
N VAL A 64 -13.37 -1.56 6.89
CA VAL A 64 -14.47 -1.88 7.81
C VAL A 64 -15.46 -0.72 7.92
N GLY A 65 -14.96 0.52 8.03
CA GLY A 65 -15.82 1.71 8.09
C GLY A 65 -16.64 1.93 6.83
N VAL A 66 -16.14 1.53 5.65
CA VAL A 66 -16.93 1.56 4.40
C VAL A 66 -18.02 0.50 4.40
N LEU A 67 -17.77 -0.69 4.95
CA LEU A 67 -18.80 -1.73 5.10
C LEU A 67 -19.90 -1.31 6.08
N ASP A 68 -19.56 -0.55 7.13
CA ASP A 68 -20.49 0.02 8.09
C ASP A 68 -21.16 1.32 7.60
N LEU A 69 -20.89 1.74 6.35
CA LEU A 69 -21.38 3.00 5.77
C LEU A 69 -21.10 4.23 6.64
N SER A 70 -20.01 4.22 7.40
CA SER A 70 -19.60 5.29 8.31
C SER A 70 -18.86 6.39 7.57
N GLN A 71 -19.14 7.65 7.94
CA GLN A 71 -18.45 8.84 7.40
C GLN A 71 -16.93 8.79 7.61
N TRP A 72 -16.49 8.18 8.72
CA TRP A 72 -15.07 8.01 9.02
C TRP A 72 -14.40 7.00 8.08
N GLY A 73 -15.15 6.01 7.58
CA GLY A 73 -14.65 5.01 6.62
C GLY A 73 -14.19 5.65 5.32
N GLN A 74 -14.97 6.59 4.79
CA GLN A 74 -14.61 7.33 3.58
C GLN A 74 -13.30 8.12 3.76
N PHE A 75 -13.16 8.83 4.88
CA PHE A 75 -11.97 9.63 5.16
C PHE A 75 -10.72 8.77 5.35
N LEU A 76 -10.81 7.73 6.19
CA LEU A 76 -9.69 6.83 6.47
C LEU A 76 -9.24 6.10 5.22
N LEU A 77 -10.17 5.64 4.37
CA LEU A 77 -9.84 4.92 3.16
C LEU A 77 -9.19 5.83 2.11
N GLN A 78 -9.63 7.09 1.98
CA GLN A 78 -8.97 8.07 1.13
C GLN A 78 -7.55 8.37 1.63
N LEU A 79 -7.38 8.58 2.94
CA LEU A 79 -6.08 8.81 3.55
C LEU A 79 -5.13 7.63 3.29
N PHE A 80 -5.62 6.41 3.48
CA PHE A 80 -4.88 5.19 3.19
C PHE A 80 -4.43 5.12 1.73
N CYS A 81 -5.34 5.37 0.78
CA CYS A 81 -5.00 5.37 -0.65
C CYS A 81 -3.91 6.39 -0.99
N TRP A 82 -3.99 7.61 -0.45
CA TRP A 82 -2.95 8.63 -0.66
C TRP A 82 -1.59 8.22 -0.07
N MET A 83 -1.60 7.70 1.16
CA MET A 83 -0.37 7.20 1.80
C MET A 83 0.22 6.05 1.00
N LEU A 84 -0.59 5.13 0.49
CA LEU A 84 -0.14 3.97 -0.26
C LEU A 84 0.45 4.38 -1.62
N ILE A 85 -0.16 5.34 -2.32
CA ILE A 85 0.43 5.95 -3.52
C ILE A 85 1.80 6.57 -3.21
N ALA A 86 1.90 7.37 -2.14
CA ALA A 86 3.16 8.01 -1.75
C ALA A 86 4.24 6.97 -1.37
N LEU A 87 3.88 5.94 -0.61
CA LEU A 87 4.78 4.85 -0.22
C LEU A 87 5.28 4.05 -1.42
N VAL A 88 4.38 3.64 -2.30
CA VAL A 88 4.74 2.82 -3.46
C VAL A 88 5.59 3.61 -4.44
N THR A 89 5.28 4.89 -4.67
CA THR A 89 6.08 5.76 -5.55
C THR A 89 7.46 6.07 -4.96
N THR A 90 7.57 6.39 -3.67
CA THR A 90 8.87 6.65 -3.01
C THR A 90 9.73 5.38 -2.89
N SER A 91 9.12 4.23 -2.61
CA SER A 91 9.77 2.92 -2.65
C SER A 91 10.29 2.61 -4.04
N ALA A 92 9.48 2.84 -5.07
CA ALA A 92 9.87 2.65 -6.46
C ALA A 92 11.02 3.59 -6.86
N ALA A 93 10.94 4.88 -6.52
CA ALA A 93 12.00 5.85 -6.77
C ALA A 93 13.30 5.45 -6.07
N SER A 94 13.23 4.98 -4.82
CA SER A 94 14.39 4.53 -4.04
C SER A 94 15.04 3.28 -4.65
N ARG A 95 14.24 2.31 -5.09
CA ARG A 95 14.71 1.10 -5.79
C ARG A 95 15.34 1.45 -7.14
N LEU A 96 14.72 2.35 -7.89
CA LEU A 96 15.23 2.82 -9.17
C LEU A 96 16.54 3.59 -9.00
N TYR A 97 16.63 4.44 -7.98
CA TYR A 97 17.85 5.17 -7.65
C TYR A 97 18.99 4.22 -7.25
N ALA A 98 18.71 3.21 -6.42
CA ALA A 98 19.68 2.19 -6.07
C ALA A 98 20.14 1.39 -7.30
N ALA A 99 19.21 0.97 -8.17
CA ALA A 99 19.53 0.30 -9.42
C ALA A 99 20.39 1.18 -10.35
N HIS A 100 20.05 2.47 -10.47
CA HIS A 100 20.81 3.43 -11.27
C HIS A 100 22.23 3.66 -10.72
N ARG A 101 22.39 3.66 -9.41
CA ARG A 101 23.72 3.77 -8.78
C ARG A 101 24.57 2.51 -9.04
N LEU A 102 23.93 1.34 -9.09
CA LEU A 102 24.59 0.07 -9.40
C LEU A 102 24.96 -0.04 -10.88
N SER A 103 24.12 0.44 -11.80
CA SER A 103 24.41 0.48 -13.24
C SER A 103 25.60 1.39 -13.60
N LYS A 104 25.89 2.41 -12.76
CA LYS A 104 27.11 3.22 -12.90
C LYS A 104 28.39 2.51 -12.44
N LYS A 105 28.28 1.47 -11.61
CA LYS A 105 29.44 0.73 -11.05
C LYS A 105 29.69 -0.61 -11.74
N ILE A 106 28.67 -1.19 -12.37
CA ILE A 106 28.69 -2.50 -13.01
C ILE A 106 28.06 -2.31 -14.40
N THR A 107 28.65 -2.90 -15.44
CA THR A 107 28.15 -2.86 -16.82
C THR A 107 26.83 -3.64 -16.92
N ILE A 108 25.72 -3.05 -16.48
CA ILE A 108 24.38 -3.66 -16.55
C ILE A 108 23.92 -3.64 -18.01
N SER A 109 23.45 -4.79 -18.50
CA SER A 109 22.93 -4.92 -19.85
C SER A 109 21.69 -4.02 -20.04
N PRO A 110 21.53 -3.33 -21.19
CA PRO A 110 20.33 -2.55 -21.51
C PRO A 110 19.01 -3.34 -21.45
N ARG A 111 19.09 -4.68 -21.50
CA ARG A 111 17.95 -5.59 -21.39
C ARG A 111 17.53 -5.81 -19.93
N GLU A 112 18.49 -5.92 -19.02
CA GLU A 112 18.27 -6.06 -17.57
C GLU A 112 17.73 -4.76 -16.96
N TRP A 113 18.23 -3.62 -17.44
CA TRP A 113 17.70 -2.31 -17.06
C TRP A 113 16.22 -2.15 -17.44
N ARG A 114 15.86 -2.54 -18.67
CA ARG A 114 14.46 -2.57 -19.13
C ARG A 114 13.60 -3.53 -18.30
N GLY A 115 14.11 -4.73 -18.00
CA GLY A 115 13.40 -5.69 -17.15
C GLY A 115 13.11 -5.14 -15.76
N THR A 116 14.06 -4.42 -15.16
CA THR A 116 13.89 -3.78 -13.84
C THR A 116 12.81 -2.70 -13.87
N ILE A 117 12.82 -1.82 -14.87
CA ILE A 117 11.80 -0.78 -15.02
C ILE A 117 10.43 -1.41 -15.24
N ILE A 118 10.32 -2.38 -16.16
CA ILE A 118 9.05 -3.05 -16.46
C ILE A 118 8.50 -3.73 -15.22
N GLY A 119 9.32 -4.47 -14.47
CA GLY A 119 8.90 -5.13 -13.24
C GLY A 119 8.42 -4.14 -12.18
N LEU A 120 9.11 -3.00 -12.05
CA LEU A 120 8.71 -1.95 -11.12
C LEU A 120 7.39 -1.29 -11.52
N THR A 121 7.25 -0.94 -12.80
CA THR A 121 6.03 -0.34 -13.35
C THR A 121 4.84 -1.27 -13.24
N LEU A 122 5.00 -2.56 -13.55
CA LEU A 122 3.94 -3.57 -13.42
C LEU A 122 3.46 -3.78 -11.98
N MET A 123 4.31 -3.51 -10.99
CA MET A 123 3.91 -3.55 -9.58
C MET A 123 3.22 -2.25 -9.15
N VAL A 124 3.76 -1.09 -9.54
CA VAL A 124 3.32 0.23 -9.06
C VAL A 124 2.01 0.67 -9.72
N VAL A 125 1.91 0.53 -11.04
CA VAL A 125 0.80 1.10 -11.83
C VAL A 125 -0.56 0.53 -11.42
N PRO A 126 -0.76 -0.79 -11.29
CA PRO A 126 -2.06 -1.33 -10.91
C PRO A 126 -2.53 -0.83 -9.55
N ILE A 127 -1.59 -0.73 -8.59
CA ILE A 127 -1.88 -0.25 -7.24
C ILE A 127 -2.35 1.21 -7.27
N VAL A 128 -1.63 2.07 -8.00
CA VAL A 128 -1.99 3.49 -8.13
C VAL A 128 -3.33 3.66 -8.84
N LEU A 129 -3.55 2.94 -9.94
CA LEU A 129 -4.82 2.98 -10.68
C LEU A 129 -6.00 2.55 -9.81
N PHE A 130 -5.83 1.48 -9.02
CA PHE A 130 -6.86 1.00 -8.13
C PHE A 130 -7.17 2.00 -7.00
N CYS A 131 -6.15 2.61 -6.40
CA CYS A 131 -6.33 3.65 -5.39
C CYS A 131 -7.05 4.88 -5.97
N LEU A 132 -6.71 5.30 -7.19
CA LEU A 132 -7.38 6.41 -7.87
C LEU A 132 -8.84 6.08 -8.20
N ALA A 133 -9.11 4.87 -8.69
CA ALA A 133 -10.47 4.40 -8.95
C ALA A 133 -11.31 4.34 -7.67
N THR A 134 -10.70 3.94 -6.56
CA THR A 134 -11.33 3.93 -5.23
C THR A 134 -11.67 5.36 -4.78
N ILE A 135 -10.70 6.29 -4.86
CA ILE A 135 -10.94 7.70 -4.51
C ILE A 135 -12.05 8.31 -5.37
N ALA A 136 -12.06 8.02 -6.68
CA ALA A 136 -13.10 8.47 -7.58
C ALA A 136 -14.47 7.91 -7.19
N SER A 137 -14.54 6.61 -6.90
CA SER A 137 -15.79 5.94 -6.49
C SER A 137 -16.34 6.50 -5.18
N LEU A 138 -15.46 6.74 -4.19
CA LEU A 138 -15.83 7.34 -2.90
C LEU A 138 -16.29 8.80 -3.01
N ARG A 139 -15.95 9.51 -4.10
CA ARG A 139 -16.33 10.92 -4.29
C ARG A 139 -17.66 11.11 -5.01
N THR A 140 -18.27 10.05 -5.52
CA THR A 140 -19.57 10.09 -6.20
C THR A 140 -20.68 10.56 -5.27
N GLU A 141 -21.71 11.20 -5.83
CA GLU A 141 -22.88 11.63 -5.04
C GLU A 141 -23.63 10.46 -4.41
N GLU A 142 -23.67 9.30 -5.08
CA GLU A 142 -24.29 8.09 -4.54
C GLU A 142 -23.56 7.59 -3.30
N ALA A 143 -22.23 7.58 -3.32
CA ALA A 143 -21.42 7.26 -2.15
C ALA A 143 -21.65 8.28 -1.01
N ARG A 144 -21.66 9.59 -1.31
CA ARG A 144 -21.91 10.62 -0.28
C ARG A 144 -23.28 10.48 0.38
N ARG A 145 -24.32 10.16 -0.40
CA ARG A 145 -25.67 9.87 0.13
C ARG A 145 -25.67 8.60 0.98
N ALA A 146 -24.96 7.54 0.55
CA ALA A 146 -24.84 6.31 1.32
C ALA A 146 -24.12 6.51 2.67
N PHE A 147 -23.16 7.45 2.74
CA PHE A 147 -22.49 7.84 3.98
C PHE A 147 -23.25 8.91 4.80
N GLY A 148 -24.43 9.35 4.36
CA GLY A 148 -25.21 10.39 5.05
C GLY A 148 -24.56 11.77 5.07
N ILE A 149 -23.72 12.09 4.08
CA ILE A 149 -23.04 13.37 3.93
C ILE A 149 -23.85 14.21 2.93
N HIS A 150 -24.54 15.25 3.43
CA HIS A 150 -25.27 16.24 2.64
C HIS A 150 -24.35 17.35 2.11
#